data_AF-A0A7C4S8T6-F1
#
_entry.id   AF-A0A7C4S8T6-F1
#
_cell.length_a   1.000
_cell.length_b   1.000
_cell.length_c   1.000
_cell.angle_alpha   90.00
_cell.angle_beta   90.00
_cell.angle_gamma   90.00
#
_symmetry.space_group_name_H-M   'P 1'
#
loop_
_entity.id
_entity.type
_entity.pdbx_description
1 polymer ?
#
loop_
_entity_poly.entity_id
_entity_poly.type
_entity_poly.pdbx_seq_one_letter_code
_entity_poly.pdbx_strand_id
1 'polypeptide(L)'
;MKLALRAVIFYLMIILGLVVLVTGLILYVWPRGPQSGRIELLSLRKDDWRDFHMQTSIILIFISIIHILENRNCVKAYVKTTLGGSA
;
A
#
# COMPACT_ATOMS: atom_id res chain seq x y z
N MET A 1 -23.39 10.25 -2.85
CA MET A 1 -21.99 10.65 -2.54
C MET A 1 -21.18 9.60 -1.76
N LYS A 2 -21.75 8.81 -0.84
CA LYS A 2 -21.00 7.78 -0.07
C LYS A 2 -20.38 6.65 -0.91
N LEU A 3 -21.02 6.23 -2.00
CA LEU A 3 -20.53 5.15 -2.86
C LEU A 3 -19.29 5.56 -3.67
N ALA A 4 -19.32 6.78 -4.24
CA ALA A 4 -18.21 7.32 -5.03
C ALA A 4 -16.94 7.48 -4.17
N LEU A 5 -17.06 7.98 -2.94
CA LEU A 5 -15.93 8.08 -2.02
C LEU A 5 -15.29 6.71 -1.74
N ARG A 6 -16.11 5.69 -1.46
CA ARG A 6 -15.63 4.31 -1.23
C ARG A 6 -14.92 3.74 -2.46
N ALA A 7 -15.48 3.95 -3.65
CA ALA A 7 -14.87 3.54 -4.91
C ALA A 7 -13.52 4.25 -5.15
N VAL A 8 -13.46 5.56 -4.92
CA VAL A 8 -12.22 6.35 -5.05
C VAL A 8 -11.14 5.84 -4.10
N ILE A 9 -11.48 5.65 -2.82
CA ILE A 9 -10.53 5.11 -1.82
C ILE A 9 -10.02 3.74 -2.26
N PHE A 10 -10.92 2.86 -2.73
CA PHE A 10 -10.53 1.53 -3.22
C PHE A 10 -9.56 1.60 -4.40
N TYR A 11 -9.89 2.34 -5.46
CA TYR A 11 -9.02 2.46 -6.63
C TYR A 11 -7.69 3.12 -6.28
N LEU A 12 -7.70 4.12 -5.39
CA LEU A 12 -6.48 4.76 -4.90
C LEU A 12 -5.58 3.76 -4.15
N MET A 13 -6.16 2.89 -3.31
CA MET A 13 -5.41 1.82 -2.64
C MET A 13 -4.81 0.83 -3.63
N ILE A 14 -5.54 0.45 -4.69
CA ILE A 14 -5.03 -0.46 -5.72
C ILE A 14 -3.83 0.17 -6.42
N ILE A 15 -3.94 1.43 -6.86
CA ILE A 15 -2.86 2.14 -7.56
C ILE A 15 -1.63 2.26 -6.66
N LEU A 16 -1.80 2.73 -5.42
CA LEU A 16 -0.70 2.86 -4.47
C LEU A 16 -0.10 1.50 -4.10
N GLY A 17 -0.92 0.47 -3.94
CA GLY A 17 -0.48 -0.90 -3.69
C GLY A 17 0.39 -1.45 -4.82
N LEU A 18 0.03 -1.18 -6.08
CA LEU A 18 0.85 -1.55 -7.24
C LEU A 18 2.19 -0.80 -7.25
N VAL A 19 2.18 0.50 -6.92
CA VAL A 19 3.41 1.30 -6.80
C VAL A 19 4.33 0.76 -5.70
N VAL A 20 3.79 0.48 -4.52
CA VAL A 20 4.53 -0.10 -3.39
C VAL A 20 5.08 -1.49 -3.76
N LEU A 21 4.30 -2.32 -4.45
CA LEU A 21 4.73 -3.63 -4.90
C LEU A 21 5.91 -3.53 -5.88
N VAL A 22 5.80 -2.70 -6.92
CA VAL A 22 6.85 -2.54 -7.93
C VAL A 22 8.13 -1.99 -7.31
N THR A 23 8.02 -0.95 -6.49
CA THR A 23 9.18 -0.36 -5.79
C THR A 23 9.81 -1.32 -4.79
N GLY A 24 8.99 -2.11 -4.09
CA GLY A 24 9.45 -3.17 -3.20
C GLY A 24 10.19 -4.28 -3.94
N LEU A 25 9.70 -4.70 -5.11
CA LEU A 25 10.38 -5.67 -5.97
C LEU A 25 11.72 -5.14 -6.48
N ILE A 26 11.77 -3.88 -6.91
CA ILE A 26 13.02 -3.21 -7.33
C ILE A 26 14.05 -3.23 -6.18
N LEU A 27 13.64 -2.86 -4.97
CA LEU A 27 14.52 -2.86 -3.80
C LEU A 27 14.92 -4.28 -3.35
N TYR A 28 14.03 -5.25 -3.53
CA TYR A 28 14.27 -6.65 -3.20
C TYR A 28 15.36 -7.27 -4.06
N VAL A 29 15.33 -7.01 -5.37
CA VAL A 29 16.35 -7.49 -6.32
C VAL A 29 17.62 -6.64 -6.33
N TRP A 30 17.61 -5.48 -5.67
CA TRP A 30 18.75 -4.56 -5.68
C TRP A 30 19.99 -5.20 -5.05
N PRO A 31 21.17 -5.13 -5.69
CA PRO A 31 22.40 -5.71 -5.16
C PRO A 31 22.74 -5.20 -3.76
N ARG A 32 23.39 -6.05 -2.97
CA ARG A 32 23.83 -5.72 -1.60
C ARG A 32 25.34 -5.51 -1.58
N GLY A 33 25.81 -4.51 -0.83
CA GLY A 33 27.24 -4.24 -0.64
C GLY A 33 27.60 -2.75 -0.67
N PRO A 34 28.87 -2.39 -0.35
CA PRO A 34 29.31 -1.00 -0.16
C PRO A 34 29.12 -0.10 -1.39
N GLN A 35 29.17 -0.67 -2.59
CA GLN A 35 29.02 0.07 -3.86
C GLN A 35 27.56 0.10 -4.36
N SER A 36 26.64 -0.63 -3.72
CA SER A 36 25.26 -0.78 -4.23
C SER A 36 24.45 0.51 -4.24
N GLY A 37 24.79 1.48 -3.40
CA GLY A 37 24.16 2.81 -3.36
C GLY A 37 24.63 3.78 -4.47
N ARG A 38 25.60 3.37 -5.29
CA ARG A 38 26.08 4.14 -6.46
C ARG A 38 25.46 3.68 -7.78
N ILE A 39 24.80 2.53 -7.76
CA ILE A 39 24.10 2.02 -8.94
C ILE A 39 22.87 2.91 -9.14
N GLU A 40 22.60 3.25 -10.39
CA GLU A 40 21.42 4.01 -10.78
C GLU A 40 20.50 3.09 -11.59
N LEU A 41 19.21 3.17 -11.30
CA LEU A 41 18.16 2.54 -12.07
C LEU A 41 17.14 3.62 -12.41
N LEU A 42 16.88 3.81 -13.71
CA LEU A 42 16.04 4.91 -14.21
C LEU A 42 16.50 6.28 -13.68
N SER A 43 17.82 6.51 -13.63
CA SER A 43 18.43 7.74 -13.12
C SER A 43 18.15 8.04 -11.64
N LEU A 44 17.67 7.04 -10.89
CA LEU A 44 17.45 7.11 -9.45
C LEU A 44 18.40 6.16 -8.73
N ARG A 45 18.95 6.61 -7.61
CA ARG A 45 19.79 5.80 -6.73
C ARG A 45 18.94 4.93 -5.83
N LYS A 46 19.56 3.94 -5.20
CA LYS A 46 18.90 3.03 -4.25
C LYS A 46 18.14 3.79 -3.15
N ASP A 47 18.71 4.88 -2.65
CA ASP A 47 18.11 5.68 -1.59
C ASP A 47 16.85 6.40 -2.06
N ASP A 48 16.84 6.91 -3.30
CA ASP A 48 15.65 7.54 -3.89
C ASP A 48 14.49 6.53 -4.04
N TRP A 49 14.79 5.32 -4.53
CA TRP A 49 13.81 4.23 -4.60
C TRP A 49 13.29 3.84 -3.22
N ARG A 50 14.16 3.82 -2.21
CA ARG A 50 13.80 3.52 -0.82
C ARG A 50 12.87 4.58 -0.24
N ASP A 51 13.20 5.86 -0.46
CA ASP A 51 12.42 6.97 0.05
C ASP A 51 11.05 7.03 -0.63
N PHE A 52 10.99 6.81 -1.95
CA PHE A 52 9.74 6.72 -2.69
C PHE A 52 8.87 5.53 -2.21
N HIS A 53 9.47 4.35 -2.02
CA HIS A 53 8.77 3.18 -1.46
C HIS A 53 8.22 3.46 -0.05
N MET A 54 9.02 4.11 0.81
CA MET A 54 8.63 4.42 2.18
C MET A 54 7.49 5.45 2.22
N GLN A 55 7.61 6.55 1.49
CA GLN A 55 6.58 7.60 1.45
C GLN A 55 5.25 7.07 0.90
N THR A 56 5.29 6.32 -0.21
CA THR A 56 4.08 5.72 -0.80
C THR A 56 3.45 4.68 0.12
N SER A 57 4.25 3.88 0.84
CA SER A 57 3.76 2.91 1.83
C SER A 57 3.06 3.59 3.01
N ILE A 58 3.61 4.69 3.52
CA ILE A 58 2.98 5.46 4.60
C ILE A 58 1.62 6.00 4.16
N ILE A 59 1.55 6.60 2.96
CA ILE A 59 0.29 7.10 2.39
C ILE A 59 -0.73 5.96 2.23
N LEU A 60 -0.29 4.81 1.72
CA LEU A 60 -1.13 3.63 1.56
C LEU A 60 -1.69 3.13 2.90
N ILE A 61 -0.89 3.15 3.98
CA ILE A 61 -1.36 2.79 5.33
C ILE A 61 -2.50 3.71 5.78
N PHE A 62 -2.32 5.03 5.67
CA PHE A 62 -3.35 5.99 6.07
C PHE A 62 -4.66 5.79 5.28
N ILE A 63 -4.57 5.59 3.97
CA ILE A 63 -5.74 5.37 3.13
C ILE A 63 -6.41 4.03 3.45
N SER A 64 -5.63 2.99 3.76
CA SER A 64 -6.15 1.69 4.19
C SER A 64 -6.94 1.78 5.49
N ILE A 65 -6.45 2.58 6.46
CA ILE A 65 -7.18 2.84 7.71
C ILE A 65 -8.51 3.54 7.40
N ILE A 66 -8.49 4.59 6.57
CA ILE A 66 -9.71 5.30 6.17
C ILE A 66 -10.70 4.34 5.48
N HIS A 67 -10.20 3.47 4.59
CA HIS A 67 -11.03 2.46 3.92
C HIS A 67 -11.75 1.53 4.91
N ILE A 68 -11.06 1.05 5.94
CA ILE A 68 -11.64 0.21 6.98
C ILE A 68 -12.69 0.98 7.78
N LEU A 69 -12.41 2.23 8.16
CA LEU A 69 -13.34 3.08 8.92
C LEU A 69 -14.64 3.39 8.14
N GLU A 70 -14.51 3.64 6.83
CA GLU A 70 -15.64 3.88 5.92
C GLU A 70 -16.48 2.62 5.69
N ASN A 71 -15.86 1.45 5.75
CA ASN A 71 -16.51 0.14 5.56
C ASN A 71 -16.72 -0.62 6.88
N ARG A 72 -16.66 0.06 8.03
CA ARG A 72 -16.71 -0.55 9.37
C ARG A 72 -17.91 -1.48 9.61
N ASN A 73 -19.07 -1.16 9.06
CA ASN A 73 -20.27 -1.99 9.22
C ASN A 73 -20.13 -3.33 8.48
N CYS A 74 -19.54 -3.29 7.28
CA CYS A 74 -19.23 -4.48 6.49
C CYS A 74 -18.15 -5.32 7.19
N VAL A 75 -17.12 -4.68 7.74
CA VAL A 75 -16.07 -5.36 8.52
C VAL A 75 -16.65 -6.03 9.76
N LYS A 76 -17.49 -5.33 10.53
CA LYS A 76 -18.17 -5.90 11.71
C LYS A 76 -19.06 -7.09 11.33
N ALA A 77 -19.85 -6.97 10.26
CA ALA A 77 -20.67 -8.06 9.76
C ALA A 77 -19.81 -9.26 9.36
N TYR A 78 -18.74 -9.03 8.59
CA TYR A 78 -17.81 -10.08 8.17
C TYR A 78 -17.15 -10.80 9.35
N VAL A 79 -16.69 -10.04 10.36
CA VAL A 79 -16.10 -10.60 11.58
C VAL A 79 -17.13 -11.40 12.37
N LYS A 80 -18.36 -10.88 12.53
CA LYS A 80 -19.47 -11.59 13.20
C LYS A 80 -19.75 -12.92 12.52
N THR A 81 -19.87 -12.92 11.19
CA THR A 81 -20.11 -14.14 10.40
C THR A 81 -18.96 -15.13 10.48
N THR A 82 -17.70 -14.66 10.40
CA THR A 82 -16.51 -15.52 10.43
C THR A 82 -16.31 -16.18 11.80
N LEU A 83 -16.64 -15.48 12.89
CA LEU A 83 -16.53 -15.99 14.26
C LEU A 83 -17.75 -16.81 14.73
N GLY A 84 -18.69 -17.13 13.84
CA GLY A 84 -19.86 -17.95 14.16
C GLY A 84 -20.97 -17.22 14.93
N GLY A 85 -20.95 -15.89 14.97
CA GLY A 85 -22.05 -15.10 15.52
C GLY A 85 -23.26 -15.16 14.59
N SER A 86 -24.26 -15.98 14.94
CA SER A 86 -25.52 -16.16 14.22
C SER A 86 -26.11 -14.83 13.73
N ALA A 87 -26.56 -14.81 12.47
CA ALA A 87 -27.19 -13.69 11.79
C ALA A 87 -28.27 -13.05 12.68
#